data_AF-A0A8J4BLD3-F1
#
_entry.id   AF-A0A8J4BLD3-F1
#
_cell.length_a   1.000
_cell.length_b   1.000
_cell.length_c   1.000
_cell.angle_alpha   90.00
_cell.angle_beta   90.00
_cell.angle_gamma   90.00
#
_symmetry.space_group_name_H-M   'P 1'
#
loop_
_entity.id
_entity.type
_entity.pdbx_description
1 polymer ?
#
loop_
_entity_poly.entity_id
_entity_poly.type
_entity_poly.pdbx_seq_one_letter_code
_entity_poly.pdbx_strand_id
1 'polypeptide(L)'
;SCRISVLNSAILLQGYGLTSEALRRMTELAITSPVSPSLYPTLATVLLGSGLCMTGSFFLYEVTKTKSNRALRSELILAFISAVLLGFGTLFLLLWVGVYV
;
A
#
# COMPACT_ATOMS: atom_id res chain seq x y z
N SER A 1 -39.07 -42.62 -15.08
CA SER A 1 -37.77 -41.98 -15.35
C SER A 1 -37.76 -40.46 -15.34
N CYS A 2 -38.74 -39.74 -15.91
CA CYS A 2 -38.69 -38.26 -15.99
C CYS A 2 -38.61 -37.54 -14.62
N ARG A 3 -39.32 -38.04 -13.61
CA ARG A 3 -39.35 -37.44 -12.24
C ARG A 3 -38.00 -37.47 -11.51
N ILE A 4 -37.16 -38.47 -11.80
CA ILE A 4 -35.82 -38.62 -11.18
C ILE A 4 -34.81 -37.66 -11.82
N SER A 5 -34.93 -37.39 -13.12
CA SER A 5 -34.06 -36.44 -13.83
C SER A 5 -34.33 -34.99 -13.37
N VAL A 6 -35.60 -34.63 -13.17
CA VAL A 6 -36.01 -33.31 -12.64
C VAL A 6 -35.54 -33.11 -11.18
N LEU A 7 -35.61 -34.15 -10.35
CA LEU A 7 -35.14 -34.10 -8.97
C LEU A 7 -33.61 -33.91 -8.89
N ASN A 8 -32.86 -34.55 -9.78
CA ASN A 8 -31.40 -34.40 -9.86
C ASN A 8 -31.02 -32.97 -10.30
N SER A 9 -31.69 -32.41 -11.32
CA SER A 9 -31.48 -31.02 -11.71
C SER A 9 -31.85 -30.00 -10.63
N ALA A 10 -32.90 -30.26 -9.85
CA ALA A 10 -33.31 -29.38 -8.75
C ALA A 10 -32.28 -29.41 -7.60
N ILE A 11 -31.75 -30.59 -7.24
CA ILE A 11 -30.71 -30.72 -6.22
C ILE A 11 -29.39 -30.08 -6.67
N LEU A 12 -29.03 -30.20 -7.96
CA LEU A 12 -27.85 -29.52 -8.50
C LEU A 12 -27.99 -28.00 -8.51
N LEU A 13 -29.16 -27.46 -8.85
CA LEU A 13 -29.42 -26.01 -8.77
C LEU A 13 -29.43 -25.50 -7.33
N GLN A 14 -29.96 -26.28 -6.38
CA GLN A 14 -29.96 -25.92 -4.97
C GLN A 14 -28.54 -25.99 -4.36
N GLY A 15 -27.71 -26.95 -4.81
CA GLY A 15 -26.30 -27.04 -4.48
C GLY A 15 -25.44 -25.91 -5.06
N TYR A 16 -25.70 -25.51 -6.30
CA TYR A 16 -25.05 -24.34 -6.94
C TYR A 16 -25.49 -23.01 -6.31
N GLY A 17 -26.76 -22.92 -5.88
CA GLY A 17 -27.29 -21.81 -5.09
C GLY A 17 -26.65 -21.67 -3.70
N LEU A 18 -26.45 -22.78 -2.98
CA LEU A 18 -25.76 -22.76 -1.69
C LEU A 18 -24.26 -22.45 -1.82
N THR A 19 -23.61 -22.92 -2.89
CA THR A 19 -22.20 -22.57 -3.15
C THR A 19 -22.03 -21.15 -3.65
N SER A 20 -22.98 -20.54 -4.36
CA SER A 20 -22.91 -19.13 -4.74
C SER A 20 -23.19 -18.18 -3.56
N GLU A 21 -24.09 -18.54 -2.64
CA GLU A 21 -24.30 -17.81 -1.39
C GLU A 21 -23.17 -18.03 -0.38
N ALA A 22 -22.56 -19.23 -0.32
CA ALA A 22 -21.35 -19.48 0.44
C ALA A 22 -20.11 -18.82 -0.18
N LEU A 23 -20.01 -18.79 -1.51
CA LEU A 23 -18.99 -18.02 -2.23
C LEU A 23 -19.20 -16.54 -1.95
N ARG A 24 -20.43 -16.03 -1.93
CA ARG A 24 -20.74 -14.65 -1.48
C ARG A 24 -20.31 -14.40 -0.04
N ARG A 25 -20.61 -15.33 0.89
CA ARG A 25 -20.17 -15.25 2.30
C ARG A 25 -18.65 -15.36 2.48
N MET A 26 -17.94 -16.07 1.59
CA MET A 26 -16.47 -16.16 1.58
C MET A 26 -15.82 -14.96 0.87
N THR A 27 -16.50 -14.36 -0.11
CA THR A 27 -16.09 -13.10 -0.76
C THR A 27 -16.43 -11.89 0.14
N GLU A 28 -17.30 -12.09 1.14
CA GLU A 28 -17.56 -11.20 2.27
C GLU A 28 -16.52 -11.35 3.39
N LEU A 29 -15.36 -11.97 3.15
CA LEU A 29 -14.15 -11.48 3.80
C LEU A 29 -13.80 -10.15 3.12
N ALA A 30 -14.60 -9.14 3.46
CA ALA A 30 -14.47 -7.79 2.96
C ALA A 30 -13.01 -7.36 3.16
N ILE A 31 -12.27 -7.30 2.06
CA ILE A 31 -10.97 -6.63 2.01
C ILE A 31 -11.29 -5.14 2.14
N THR A 32 -11.59 -4.74 3.37
CA THR A 32 -11.67 -3.33 3.73
C THR A 32 -10.23 -2.84 3.69
N SER A 33 -9.98 -1.80 2.90
CA SER A 33 -8.66 -1.21 2.81
C SER A 33 -8.24 -0.81 4.24
N PRO A 34 -7.09 -1.29 4.76
CA PRO A 34 -6.68 -1.07 6.15
C PRO A 34 -6.40 0.41 6.48
N VAL A 35 -6.45 1.29 5.48
CA VAL A 35 -6.29 2.74 5.60
C VAL A 35 -7.47 3.42 4.93
N SER A 36 -8.10 4.34 5.65
CA SER A 36 -9.18 5.17 5.12
C SER A 36 -8.65 6.20 4.10
N PRO A 37 -9.36 6.44 2.98
CA PRO A 37 -8.88 7.31 1.91
C PRO A 37 -8.73 8.79 2.32
N SER A 38 -9.34 9.19 3.44
CA SER A 38 -9.18 10.52 4.03
C SER A 38 -7.79 10.78 4.63
N LEU A 39 -7.02 9.73 4.94
CA LEU A 39 -5.69 9.86 5.58
C LEU A 39 -4.54 9.90 4.58
N TYR A 40 -4.74 9.49 3.32
CA TYR A 40 -3.71 9.53 2.28
C TYR A 40 -3.03 10.89 2.10
N PRO A 41 -3.75 12.03 1.98
CA PRO A 41 -3.11 13.32 1.79
C PRO A 41 -2.24 13.74 2.99
N THR A 42 -2.70 13.50 4.21
CA THR A 42 -1.98 13.84 5.44
C THR A 42 -0.71 13.00 5.59
N LEU A 43 -0.81 11.69 5.32
CA LEU A 43 0.36 10.81 5.35
C LEU A 43 1.37 11.20 4.26
N ALA A 44 0.90 11.42 3.02
CA ALA A 44 1.76 11.83 1.92
C ALA A 44 2.53 13.12 2.24
N THR A 45 1.84 14.16 2.71
CA THR A 45 2.46 15.45 3.04
C THR A 45 3.47 15.36 4.18
N VAL A 46 3.19 14.59 5.23
CA VAL A 46 4.11 14.39 6.36
C VAL A 46 5.35 13.61 5.94
N LEU A 47 5.20 12.48 5.24
CA LEU A 47 6.33 11.66 4.80
C LEU A 47 7.19 12.38 3.76
N LEU A 48 6.55 13.06 2.80
CA LEU A 48 7.26 13.78 1.75
C LEU A 48 7.95 15.04 2.30
N GLY A 49 7.29 15.81 3.17
CA GLY A 49 7.86 17.01 3.79
C GLY A 49 9.07 16.67 4.67
N SER A 50 8.94 15.67 5.54
CA SER A 50 10.07 15.23 6.39
C SER A 50 11.20 14.60 5.57
N GLY A 51 10.88 13.84 4.52
CA GLY A 51 11.85 13.29 3.58
C GLY A 51 12.65 14.36 2.84
N LEU A 52 11.98 15.37 2.26
CA LEU A 52 12.64 16.46 1.54
C LEU A 52 13.56 17.29 2.44
N CYS A 53 13.15 17.56 3.68
CA CYS A 53 13.99 18.22 4.68
C CYS A 53 15.26 17.42 5.00
N MET A 54 15.15 16.10 5.12
CA MET A 54 16.28 15.20 5.36
C MET A 54 17.22 15.09 4.15
N THR A 55 16.69 15.00 2.93
CA THR A 55 17.47 15.04 1.70
C THR A 55 18.25 16.35 1.56
N GLY A 56 17.61 17.49 1.85
CA GLY A 56 18.27 18.79 1.89
C GLY A 56 19.38 18.86 2.95
N SER A 57 19.15 18.23 4.12
CA SER A 57 20.15 18.16 5.18
C SER A 57 21.37 17.33 4.77
N PHE A 58 21.18 16.20 4.09
CA PHE A 58 22.28 15.40 3.54
C PHE A 58 23.11 16.19 2.52
N PHE A 59 22.45 16.92 1.60
CA PHE A 59 23.17 17.77 0.66
C PHE A 59 23.95 18.86 1.38
N LEU A 60 23.36 19.52 2.38
CA LEU A 60 24.03 20.53 3.18
C LEU A 60 25.25 19.94 3.94
N TYR A 61 25.09 18.76 4.54
CA TYR A 61 26.19 18.07 5.22
C TYR A 61 27.33 17.72 4.24
N GLU A 62 27.02 17.23 3.05
CA GLU A 62 28.02 16.87 2.03
C GLU A 62 28.75 18.11 1.48
N VAL A 63 28.04 19.22 1.22
CA VAL A 63 28.66 20.43 0.66
C VAL A 63 29.45 21.25 1.70
N THR A 64 29.12 21.11 2.98
CA THR A 64 29.70 21.95 4.05
C THR A 64 30.85 21.25 4.79
N LYS A 65 30.89 19.91 4.82
CA LYS A 65 31.91 19.19 5.60
C LYS A 65 33.27 19.22 4.90
N THR A 66 34.27 19.78 5.58
CA THR A 66 35.68 19.75 5.17
C THR A 66 36.28 18.34 5.31
N LYS A 67 37.23 17.98 4.43
CA LYS A 67 37.78 16.63 4.16
C LYS A 67 38.24 15.79 5.37
N SER A 68 38.40 16.39 6.55
CA SER A 68 39.10 15.77 7.68
C SER A 68 38.27 14.81 8.55
N ASN A 69 36.95 14.76 8.41
CA ASN A 69 36.04 13.89 9.19
C ASN A 69 34.92 13.29 8.33
N ARG A 70 35.27 12.69 7.18
CA ARG A 70 34.28 12.14 6.24
C ARG A 70 33.83 10.75 6.67
N ALA A 71 32.75 10.70 7.47
CA ALA A 71 32.12 9.46 7.86
C ALA A 71 31.04 9.07 6.84
N LEU A 72 31.48 8.55 5.68
CA LEU A 72 30.60 8.07 4.58
C LEU A 72 29.49 7.13 5.08
N ARG A 73 29.76 6.40 6.16
CA ARG A 73 28.81 5.47 6.78
C ARG A 73 27.58 6.18 7.37
N SER A 74 27.78 7.30 8.06
CA SER A 74 26.68 8.06 8.67
C SER A 74 25.91 8.86 7.62
N GLU A 75 26.61 9.34 6.60
CA GLU A 75 26.05 9.99 5.41
C GLU A 75 25.14 9.03 4.64
N LEU A 76 25.58 7.79 4.42
CA LEU A 76 24.78 6.76 3.74
C LEU A 76 23.54 6.36 4.54
N ILE A 77 23.61 6.28 5.87
CA ILE A 77 22.45 5.98 6.71
C ILE A 77 21.40 7.10 6.61
N LEU A 78 21.83 8.37 6.65
CA LEU A 78 20.92 9.50 6.51
C LEU A 78 20.27 9.52 5.12
N ALA A 79 21.05 9.30 4.07
CA ALA A 79 20.54 9.20 2.70
C ALA A 79 19.58 8.02 2.53
N PHE A 80 19.87 6.87 3.15
CA PHE A 80 19.01 5.68 3.12
C PHE A 80 17.67 5.94 3.80
N ILE A 81 17.67 6.51 5.02
CA ILE A 81 16.44 6.87 5.74
C ILE A 81 15.61 7.87 4.92
N SER A 82 16.26 8.87 4.32
CA SER A 82 15.62 9.85 3.44
C SER A 82 14.96 9.19 2.23
N ALA A 83 15.67 8.29 1.55
CA ALA A 83 15.17 7.59 0.36
C ALA A 83 13.96 6.70 0.68
N VAL A 84 13.98 6.00 1.82
CA VAL A 84 12.84 5.19 2.28
C VAL A 84 11.62 6.07 2.57
N LEU A 85 11.82 7.20 3.26
CA LEU A 85 10.75 8.16 3.55
C LEU A 85 10.16 8.78 2.28
N LEU A 86 11.01 9.27 1.37
CA LEU A 86 10.55 9.81 0.09
C LEU A 86 9.83 8.74 -0.73
N GLY A 87 10.38 7.53 -0.82
CA GLY A 87 9.78 6.42 -1.55
C GLY A 87 8.35 6.15 -1.09
N PHE A 88 8.17 5.92 0.22
CA PHE A 88 6.84 5.74 0.80
C PHE A 88 5.94 6.97 0.64
N GLY A 89 6.49 8.18 0.78
CA GLY A 89 5.75 9.43 0.56
C GLY A 89 5.21 9.55 -0.86
N THR A 90 6.02 9.23 -1.88
CA THR A 90 5.57 9.18 -3.28
C THR A 90 4.49 8.12 -3.49
N LEU A 91 4.59 6.93 -2.90
CA LEU A 91 3.53 5.92 -3.02
C LEU A 91 2.18 6.47 -2.53
N PHE A 92 2.14 7.07 -1.33
CA PHE A 92 0.91 7.69 -0.81
C PHE A 92 0.43 8.86 -1.67
N LEU A 93 1.34 9.60 -2.33
CA LEU A 93 0.98 10.67 -3.25
C LEU A 93 0.33 10.14 -4.54
N LEU A 94 0.80 9.01 -5.09
CA LEU A 94 0.14 8.33 -6.22
C LEU A 94 -1.28 7.86 -5.82
N LEU A 95 -1.42 7.25 -4.64
CA LEU A 95 -2.73 6.88 -4.08
C LEU A 95 -3.65 8.10 -3.91
N TRP A 96 -3.11 9.25 -3.52
CA TRP A 96 -3.87 10.49 -3.37
C TRP A 96 -4.34 11.06 -4.72
N VAL A 97 -3.50 11.03 -5.76
CA VAL A 97 -3.87 11.51 -7.11
C VAL A 97 -4.85 10.57 -7.84
N GLY A 98 -5.13 9.38 -7.28
CA GLY A 98 -6.03 8.38 -7.85
C GLY A 98 -5.34 7.39 -8.80
N VAL A 99 -4.00 7.34 -8.80
CA VAL A 99 -3.22 6.34 -9.53
C VAL A 99 -2.91 5.19 -8.58
N TYR A 100 -3.70 4.13 -8.69
CA TYR A 100 -3.52 2.89 -7.93
C TYR A 100 -2.54 1.97 -8.68
N VAL A 101 -1.53 1.47 -7.97
CA VAL A 101 -0.56 0.47 -8.46
C VAL A 101 -0.83 -0.89 -7.83
#